data_AF-A0A0F9IDE6-F1
#
_entry.id   AF-A0A0F9IDE6-F1
#
_cell.length_a   1.000
_cell.length_b   1.000
_cell.length_c   1.000
_cell.angle_alpha   90.00
_cell.angle_beta   90.00
_cell.angle_gamma   90.00
#
_symmetry.space_group_name_H-M   'P 1'
#
loop_
_entity.id
_entity.type
_entity.pdbx_description
1 polymer ?
#
loop_
_entity_poly.entity_id
_entity_poly.type
_entity_poly.pdbx_seq_one_letter_code
_entity_poly.pdbx_strand_id
1 'polypeptide(L)'
;MSLQEKFRIKTVYEISYSDLETIIKTVYGHSVELVLEEEWGNDEKHDIIVGAGKLDKWDLEILTDFKETGKGTYGITRILLEDMCSGELLDPGNYLISICW
;
A
#
# COMPACT_ATOMS: atom_id res chain seq x y z
N MET A 1 -27.00 27.80 10.25
CA MET A 1 -25.78 27.03 10.54
C MET A 1 -25.65 25.98 9.44
N SER A 2 -24.57 26.03 8.66
CA SER A 2 -24.39 25.10 7.54
C SER A 2 -23.99 23.74 8.07
N LEU A 3 -24.60 22.66 7.57
CA LEU A 3 -24.20 21.30 7.94
C LEU A 3 -22.79 20.95 7.43
N GLN A 4 -22.26 21.73 6.48
CA GLN A 4 -20.97 21.50 5.84
C GLN A 4 -19.80 21.50 6.84
N GLU A 5 -19.90 22.25 7.94
CA GLU A 5 -18.88 22.34 8.99
C GLU A 5 -18.65 21.02 9.75
N LYS A 6 -19.57 20.05 9.62
CA LYS A 6 -19.45 18.71 10.22
C LYS A 6 -18.68 17.71 9.36
N PHE A 7 -18.41 18.04 8.10
CA PHE A 7 -17.75 17.14 7.16
C PHE A 7 -16.25 17.39 7.10
N ARG A 8 -15.47 16.34 6.84
CA ARG A 8 -14.03 16.41 6.59
C ARG A 8 -13.75 16.07 5.13
N ILE A 9 -12.84 16.80 4.51
CA ILE A 9 -12.30 16.46 3.20
C ILE A 9 -11.20 15.43 3.42
N LYS A 10 -11.23 14.37 2.60
CA LYS A 10 -10.24 13.30 2.58
C LYS A 10 -9.83 13.07 1.14
N THR A 11 -8.52 13.06 0.88
CA THR A 11 -7.97 12.66 -0.42
C THR A 11 -7.85 11.14 -0.45
N VAL A 12 -8.30 10.53 -1.55
CA VAL A 12 -8.20 9.09 -1.79
C VAL A 12 -7.52 8.89 -3.14
N TYR A 13 -6.42 8.14 -3.14
CA TYR A 13 -5.75 7.64 -4.33
C TYR A 13 -6.33 6.27 -4.64
N GLU A 14 -6.84 6.07 -5.85
CA GLU A 14 -7.40 4.80 -6.28
C GLU A 14 -6.49 4.16 -7.32
N ILE A 15 -6.23 2.86 -7.16
CA ILE A 15 -5.35 2.09 -8.06
C ILE A 15 -5.86 0.65 -8.19
N SER A 16 -5.64 0.01 -9.34
CA SER A 16 -5.86 -1.43 -9.47
C SER A 16 -4.73 -2.20 -8.80
N TYR A 17 -5.01 -3.40 -8.27
CA TYR A 17 -3.95 -4.23 -7.68
C TYR A 17 -2.86 -4.57 -8.72
N SER A 18 -3.21 -4.78 -9.99
CA SER A 18 -2.26 -5.07 -11.07
C SER A 18 -1.33 -3.89 -11.40
N ASP A 19 -1.84 -2.66 -11.34
CA ASP A 19 -1.00 -1.48 -11.51
C ASP A 19 -0.06 -1.30 -10.31
N LEU A 20 -0.55 -1.59 -9.10
CA LEU A 20 0.27 -1.55 -7.89
C LEU A 20 1.39 -2.59 -7.93
N GLU A 21 1.11 -3.82 -8.36
CA GLU A 21 2.12 -4.86 -8.60
C GLU A 21 3.18 -4.40 -9.60
N THR A 22 2.78 -3.69 -10.66
CA THR A 22 3.69 -3.13 -11.67
C THR A 22 4.57 -2.03 -11.08
N ILE A 23 4.01 -1.17 -10.23
CA ILE A 23 4.77 -0.14 -9.51
C ILE A 23 5.78 -0.80 -8.57
N ILE A 24 5.37 -1.77 -7.76
CA ILE A 24 6.25 -2.49 -6.83
C ILE A 24 7.41 -3.15 -7.60
N LYS A 25 7.12 -3.80 -8.72
CA LYS A 25 8.15 -4.39 -9.58
C LYS A 25 9.12 -3.35 -10.14
N THR A 26 8.62 -2.17 -10.49
CA THR A 26 9.45 -1.07 -11.01
C THR A 26 10.35 -0.50 -9.92
N VAL A 27 9.84 -0.33 -8.70
CA VAL A 27 10.56 0.28 -7.57
C VAL A 27 11.57 -0.68 -6.94
N TYR A 28 11.19 -1.95 -6.75
CA TYR A 28 11.95 -2.93 -5.97
C TYR A 28 12.63 -4.01 -6.81
N GLY A 29 12.28 -4.14 -8.10
CA GLY A 29 12.82 -5.19 -8.98
C GLY A 29 12.21 -6.58 -8.77
N HIS A 30 11.27 -6.73 -7.83
CA HIS A 30 10.63 -8.00 -7.47
C HIS A 30 9.15 -7.98 -7.83
N SER A 31 8.63 -9.13 -8.28
CA SER A 31 7.19 -9.28 -8.52
C SER A 31 6.51 -9.76 -7.23
N VAL A 32 5.31 -9.26 -6.98
CA VAL A 32 4.45 -9.66 -5.85
C VAL A 32 3.12 -10.12 -6.41
N GLU A 33 2.48 -11.06 -5.72
CA GLU A 33 1.12 -11.51 -6.03
C GLU A 33 0.22 -11.04 -4.89
N LEU A 34 -0.21 -9.77 -4.92
CA LEU A 34 -0.81 -9.10 -3.76
C LEU A 34 -2.05 -9.83 -3.26
N VAL A 35 -2.87 -10.34 -4.17
CA VAL A 35 -4.08 -11.10 -3.82
C VAL A 35 -3.75 -12.35 -2.99
N LEU A 36 -2.64 -13.02 -3.31
CA LEU A 36 -2.21 -14.24 -2.62
C LEU A 36 -1.44 -13.93 -1.34
N GLU A 37 -0.52 -12.97 -1.38
CA GLU A 37 0.35 -12.61 -0.27
C GLU A 37 -0.38 -11.88 0.86
N GLU A 38 -1.42 -11.11 0.53
CA GLU A 38 -2.27 -10.41 1.50
C GLU A 38 -3.55 -11.16 1.87
N GLU A 39 -3.74 -12.36 1.31
CA GLU A 39 -4.94 -13.16 1.48
C GLU A 39 -6.23 -12.39 1.14
N TRP A 40 -6.16 -11.50 0.14
CA TRP A 40 -7.33 -10.73 -0.29
C TRP A 40 -8.34 -11.66 -0.97
N GLY A 41 -9.52 -11.75 -0.36
CA GLY A 41 -10.61 -12.60 -0.83
C GLY A 41 -11.42 -11.95 -1.96
N ASN A 42 -12.73 -12.22 -1.98
CA ASN A 42 -13.68 -11.61 -2.92
C ASN A 42 -14.01 -10.14 -2.59
N ASP A 43 -13.20 -9.48 -1.76
CA ASP A 43 -13.40 -8.07 -1.46
C ASP A 43 -13.05 -7.23 -2.69
N GLU A 44 -13.97 -6.37 -3.11
CA GLU A 44 -13.76 -5.59 -4.34
C GLU A 44 -12.70 -4.49 -4.15
N LYS A 45 -12.44 -4.05 -2.91
CA LYS A 45 -11.52 -2.95 -2.59
C LYS A 45 -10.88 -3.07 -1.19
N HIS A 46 -9.62 -2.65 -1.07
CA HIS A 46 -8.88 -2.54 0.19
C HIS A 46 -8.44 -1.08 0.45
N ASP A 47 -8.74 -0.54 1.64
CA ASP A 47 -8.31 0.81 2.08
C ASP A 47 -7.07 0.70 2.98
N ILE A 48 -5.97 1.33 2.55
CA ILE A 48 -4.73 1.46 3.32
C ILE A 48 -4.49 2.94 3.60
N ILE A 49 -4.33 3.29 4.88
CA ILE A 49 -3.85 4.61 5.29
C ILE A 49 -2.33 4.58 5.26
N VAL A 50 -1.75 5.47 4.47
CA VAL A 50 -0.32 5.68 4.34
C VAL A 50 -0.03 7.08 4.88
N GLY A 51 0.82 7.20 5.87
CA GLY A 51 1.23 8.50 6.37
C GLY A 51 2.67 8.41 6.74
N ALA A 52 3.54 9.14 6.00
CA ALA A 52 5.01 9.25 6.03
C ALA A 52 5.71 9.11 7.40
N GLY A 53 5.36 8.05 8.11
CA GLY A 53 5.70 7.73 9.46
C GLY A 53 6.72 6.62 9.42
N LYS A 54 7.40 6.41 10.54
CA LYS A 54 8.45 5.40 10.60
C LYS A 54 7.81 4.02 10.70
N LEU A 55 8.15 3.17 9.73
CA LEU A 55 8.09 1.72 9.87
C LEU A 55 8.73 1.32 11.21
N ASP A 56 8.09 0.43 11.95
CA ASP A 56 8.67 -0.08 13.18
C ASP A 56 9.79 -1.10 12.89
N LYS A 57 10.41 -1.66 13.94
CA LYS A 57 11.52 -2.61 13.76
C LYS A 57 11.10 -3.86 12.98
N TRP A 58 9.89 -4.36 13.20
CA TRP A 58 9.38 -5.56 12.53
C TRP A 58 9.08 -5.27 11.07
N ASP A 59 8.45 -4.13 10.79
CA ASP A 59 8.20 -3.66 9.43
C ASP A 59 9.49 -3.52 8.63
N LEU A 60 10.55 -2.99 9.26
CA LEU A 60 11.86 -2.85 8.64
C LEU A 60 12.54 -4.20 8.36
N GLU A 61 12.35 -5.20 9.23
CA GLU A 61 12.84 -6.56 9.01
C GLU A 61 12.14 -7.18 7.80
N ILE A 62 10.81 -7.10 7.73
CA ILE A 62 10.01 -7.59 6.60
C ILE A 62 10.40 -6.89 5.30
N LEU A 63 10.56 -5.56 5.33
CA LEU A 63 11.00 -4.79 4.17
C LEU A 63 12.39 -5.19 3.68
N THR A 64 13.31 -5.46 4.62
CA THR A 64 14.67 -5.88 4.30
C THR A 64 14.65 -7.26 3.65
N ASP A 65 13.94 -8.21 4.24
CA ASP A 65 13.76 -9.57 3.72
C ASP A 65 13.13 -9.54 2.32
N PHE A 66 12.13 -8.67 2.10
CA PHE A 66 11.53 -8.48 0.78
C PHE A 66 12.51 -7.91 -0.24
N LYS A 67 13.28 -6.87 0.12
CA LYS A 67 14.29 -6.26 -0.76
C LYS A 67 15.36 -7.27 -1.17
N GLU A 68 15.73 -8.18 -0.29
CA GLU A 68 16.75 -9.21 -0.55
C GLU A 68 16.21 -10.41 -1.33
N THR A 69 15.00 -10.88 -1.00
CA THR A 69 14.49 -12.18 -1.48
C THR A 69 13.34 -12.09 -2.48
N GLY A 70 12.67 -10.94 -2.54
CA GLY A 70 11.45 -10.73 -3.31
C GLY A 70 10.21 -11.44 -2.77
N LYS A 71 10.27 -12.07 -1.60
CA LYS A 71 9.14 -12.78 -1.00
C LYS A 71 8.33 -11.87 -0.10
N GLY A 72 7.08 -11.63 -0.45
CA GLY A 72 6.15 -10.91 0.43
C GLY A 72 5.58 -11.82 1.52
N THR A 73 5.11 -11.18 2.58
CA THR A 73 4.31 -11.80 3.65
C THR A 73 3.07 -10.95 3.89
N TYR A 74 2.09 -11.46 4.62
CA TYR A 74 0.90 -10.68 5.01
C TYR A 74 1.28 -9.30 5.56
N GLY A 75 0.64 -8.24 5.06
CA GLY A 75 0.90 -6.84 5.41
C GLY A 75 2.03 -6.16 4.63
N ILE A 76 2.67 -6.84 3.68
CA ILE A 76 3.76 -6.28 2.87
C ILE A 76 3.32 -5.04 2.08
N THR A 77 2.09 -5.01 1.57
CA THR A 77 1.55 -3.89 0.77
C THR A 77 1.60 -2.58 1.53
N ARG A 78 1.16 -2.57 2.80
CA ARG A 78 1.23 -1.37 3.65
C ARG A 78 2.68 -0.93 3.84
N ILE A 79 3.58 -1.88 4.10
CA ILE A 79 5.00 -1.61 4.35
C ILE A 79 5.65 -0.99 3.11
N LEU A 80 5.38 -1.53 1.92
CA LEU A 80 5.90 -1.00 0.65
C LEU A 80 5.33 0.38 0.33
N LEU A 81 4.03 0.61 0.56
CA LEU A 81 3.41 1.92 0.39
C LEU A 81 4.02 2.97 1.33
N GLU A 82 4.31 2.62 2.58
CA GLU A 82 4.95 3.51 3.54
C GLU A 82 6.43 3.76 3.23
N ASP A 83 7.18 2.76 2.74
CA ASP A 83 8.56 2.94 2.27
C ASP A 83 8.60 3.86 1.05
N MET A 84 7.71 3.68 0.08
CA MET A 84 7.57 4.58 -1.07
C MET A 84 7.15 6.00 -0.66
N CYS A 85 6.26 6.14 0.33
CA CYS A 85 5.87 7.45 0.86
C CYS A 85 7.03 8.14 1.59
N SER A 86 7.76 7.40 2.41
CA SER A 86 8.96 7.90 3.10
C SER A 86 10.08 8.28 2.14
N GLY A 87 10.15 7.62 0.98
CA GLY A 87 11.08 7.92 -0.10
C GLY A 87 10.61 9.00 -1.08
N GLU A 88 9.53 9.72 -0.78
CA GLU A 88 8.94 10.79 -1.62
C GLU A 88 8.47 10.30 -3.01
N LEU A 89 8.23 9.00 -3.19
CA LEU A 89 7.65 8.43 -4.42
C LEU A 89 6.11 8.48 -4.41
N LEU A 90 5.51 8.55 -3.23
CA LEU A 90 4.07 8.59 -3.00
C LEU A 90 3.73 9.66 -1.98
N ASP A 91 2.59 10.33 -2.17
CA ASP A 91 2.07 11.28 -1.19
C ASP A 91 1.39 10.54 -0.03
N PRO A 92 1.46 11.06 1.21
CA PRO A 92 0.67 10.51 2.30
C PRO A 92 -0.83 10.68 2.03
N GLY A 93 -1.63 9.69 2.40
CA GLY A 93 -3.07 9.71 2.18
C GLY A 93 -3.71 8.33 2.30
N ASN A 94 -4.94 8.22 1.80
CA ASN A 94 -5.63 6.95 1.73
C ASN A 94 -5.51 6.35 0.35
N TYR A 95 -5.14 5.08 0.30
CA TYR A 95 -4.98 4.30 -0.91
C TYR A 95 -6.07 3.26 -0.96
N LEU A 96 -6.92 3.36 -1.98
CA LEU A 96 -8.00 2.43 -2.26
C LEU A 96 -7.57 1.51 -3.41
N ILE A 97 -7.23 0.27 -3.08
CA ILE A 97 -6.74 -0.72 -4.02
C ILE A 97 -7.92 -1.55 -4.49
N SER A 98 -8.24 -1.48 -5.78
CA SER A 98 -9.35 -2.22 -6.37
C SER A 98 -8.90 -3.58 -6.87
N ILE A 99 -9.65 -4.62 -6.49
CA ILE A 99 -9.49 -5.98 -7.00
C ILE A 99 -10.47 -6.17 -8.15
N CYS A 100 -9.94 -6.47 -9.34
CA CYS A 100 -10.72 -6.69 -10.56
C CYS A 100 -10.25 -7.98 -11.20
N TRP A 101 -11.13 -8.98 -11.22
CA TRP A 101 -10.88 -10.31 -11.79
C TRP A 101 -10.96 -10.34 -13.31
#